data_AF-A0A7C5UYR1-F1
#
_entry.id   AF-A0A7C5UYR1-F1
#
_cell.length_a   1.000
_cell.length_b   1.000
_cell.length_c   1.000
_cell.angle_alpha   90.00
_cell.angle_beta   90.00
_cell.angle_gamma   90.00
#
_symmetry.space_group_name_H-M   'P 1'
#
loop_
_entity.id
_entity.type
_entity.pdbx_description
1 polymer ?
#
loop_
_entity_poly.entity_id
_entity_poly.type
_entity_poly.pdbx_seq_one_letter_code
_entity_poly.pdbx_strand_id
1 'polypeptide(L)' 'MAVAKIHPGQVWCKDGTEENWLVTKVYTEAFSSYAMLRKVGGENNHVQRLKIMKSADGMTLPGFRFSQESDAF' A
#
# COMPACT_ATOMS: atom_id res chain seq x y z
N MET A 1 -7.14 5.16 7.36
CA MET A 1 -7.20 4.00 8.27
C MET A 1 -5.86 3.28 8.22
N ALA A 2 -5.34 2.89 9.37
CA ALA A 2 -4.14 2.06 9.45
C ALA A 2 -4.54 0.58 9.36
N VAL A 3 -3.78 -0.20 8.59
CA VAL A 3 -4.00 -1.65 8.48
C VAL A 3 -3.07 -2.39 9.43
N ALA A 4 -3.50 -3.52 9.97
CA ALA A 4 -2.66 -4.33 10.85
C ALA A 4 -1.36 -4.77 10.15
N LYS A 5 -1.42 -5.04 8.83
CA LYS A 5 -0.26 -5.46 8.04
C LYS A 5 -0.44 -5.10 6.56
N ILE A 6 0.66 -4.67 5.93
CA ILE A 6 0.72 -4.46 4.48
C ILE A 6 1.32 -5.71 3.82
N HIS A 7 0.63 -6.25 2.82
CA HIS A 7 1.07 -7.44 2.08
C HIS A 7 0.73 -7.33 0.59
N PRO A 8 1.44 -8.10 -0.27
CA PRO A 8 1.07 -8.21 -1.68
C PRO A 8 -0.39 -8.65 -1.87
N GLY A 9 -1.04 -8.15 -2.92
CA GLY A 9 -2.45 -8.41 -3.22
C GLY A 9 -3.42 -7.33 -2.71
N GLN A 10 -2.96 -6.46 -1.81
CA GLN A 10 -3.77 -5.35 -1.29
C GLN A 10 -3.89 -4.21 -2.30
N VAL A 11 -5.09 -3.64 -2.42
CA VAL A 11 -5.33 -2.45 -3.26
C VAL A 11 -5.49 -1.20 -2.39
N TRP A 12 -4.78 -0.15 -2.77
CA TRP A 12 -4.76 1.15 -2.12
C TRP A 12 -5.12 2.23 -3.14
N CYS A 13 -5.99 3.15 -2.77
CA CYS A 13 -6.31 4.32 -3.56
C CYS A 13 -5.39 5.48 -3.18
N LYS A 14 -4.84 6.17 -4.18
CA LYS A 14 -3.97 7.32 -3.94
C LYS A 14 -4.80 8.54 -3.55
N ASP A 15 -4.44 9.17 -2.44
CA ASP A 15 -5.15 10.33 -1.91
C ASP A 15 -5.22 11.49 -2.90
N GLY A 16 -6.41 12.08 -3.01
CA GLY A 16 -6.70 13.15 -3.97
C GLY A 16 -6.90 12.67 -5.41
N THR A 17 -6.83 11.36 -5.68
CA THR A 17 -7.11 10.78 -6.99
C THR A 17 -8.05 9.58 -6.86
N GLU A 18 -8.64 9.14 -7.98
CA GLU A 18 -9.37 7.86 -8.06
C GLU A 18 -8.45 6.73 -8.59
N GLU A 19 -7.14 6.92 -8.49
CA GLU A 19 -6.16 5.94 -8.96
C GLU A 19 -6.01 4.82 -7.94
N ASN A 20 -6.36 3.60 -8.37
CA ASN A 20 -6.13 2.39 -7.58
C ASN A 20 -4.74 1.83 -7.86
N TRP A 21 -4.08 1.36 -6.80
CA TRP A 21 -2.72 0.84 -6.83
C TRP A 21 -2.65 -0.47 -6.06
N LEU A 22 -2.14 -1.51 -6.72
CA LEU A 22 -1.97 -2.84 -6.17
C LEU A 22 -0.58 -2.98 -5.55
N VAL A 23 -0.51 -3.38 -4.29
CA VAL A 23 0.74 -3.81 -3.66
C VAL A 23 1.18 -5.11 -4.31
N THR A 24 2.32 -5.08 -4.99
CA THR A 24 2.88 -6.25 -5.69
C THR A 24 3.98 -6.92 -4.89
N LYS A 25 4.75 -6.13 -4.13
CA LYS A 25 5.85 -6.62 -3.28
C LYS A 25 5.95 -5.78 -2.02
N VAL A 26 6.39 -6.39 -0.94
CA VAL A 26 6.74 -5.69 0.31
C VAL A 26 8.15 -6.13 0.70
N TYR A 27 9.05 -5.17 0.82
CA TYR A 27 10.41 -5.38 1.29
C TYR A 27 10.51 -4.92 2.73
N THR A 28 11.05 -5.77 3.59
CA THR A 28 11.42 -5.39 4.96
C THR A 28 12.94 -5.35 5.02
N GLU A 29 13.46 -4.15 5.24
CA GLU A 29 14.87 -3.89 5.52
C GLU A 29 15.05 -3.73 7.03
N ALA A 30 16.30 -3.66 7.49
CA ALA A 30 16.66 -3.68 8.91
C ALA A 30 15.87 -2.69 9.79
N PHE A 31 15.58 -1.48 9.28
CA PHE A 31 14.90 -0.42 10.03
C PHE A 31 13.66 0.15 9.32
N SER A 32 13.32 -0.37 8.15
CA SER A 32 12.26 0.22 7.33
C SER A 32 11.60 -0.83 6.46
N SER A 33 10.31 -0.65 6.21
CA SER A 33 9.60 -1.49 5.26
C SER A 33 9.14 -0.63 4.09
N TYR A 34 9.15 -1.21 2.90
CA TYR A 34 8.75 -0.54 1.67
C TYR A 34 7.74 -1.41 0.93
N ALA A 35 6.69 -0.79 0.39
CA ALA A 35 5.75 -1.43 -0.51
C ALA A 35 6.06 -0.99 -1.94
N MET A 36 6.00 -1.94 -2.88
CA MET A 36 5.99 -1.69 -4.31
C MET A 36 4.54 -1.75 -4.78
N LEU A 37 4.04 -0.62 -5.27
CA LEU A 37 2.70 -0.48 -5.78
C LEU A 37 2.72 -0.40 -7.29
N ARG A 38 1.75 -1.02 -7.95
CA ARG A 38 1.54 -0.92 -9.39
C ARG A 38 0.16 -0.32 -9.64
N LYS A 39 0.06 0.65 -10.54
CA LYS A 39 -1.22 1.23 -10.93
C LYS A 39 -2.15 0.16 -11.54
N VAL A 40 -3.40 0.11 -11.08
CA VAL A 40 -4.44 -0.79 -11.60
C VAL A 40 -5.06 -0.15 -12.84
N GLY A 41 -5.16 -0.91 -13.94
CA GLY A 41 -5.74 -0.42 -15.20
C GLY A 41 -4.85 0.56 -15.98
N GLY A 42 -3.61 0.81 -15.55
CA GLY A 42 -2.63 1.60 -16.28
C GLY A 42 -1.59 0.72 -16.99
N GLU A 43 -0.74 1.35 -17.81
CA GLU A 43 0.39 0.68 -18.45
C GLU A 43 1.30 0.02 -17.39
N ASN A 44 1.73 -1.22 -17.62
CA ASN A 44 2.49 -2.06 -16.67
C ASN A 44 3.81 -1.44 -16.16
N ASN A 45 4.24 -0.30 -16.69
CA ASN A 45 5.45 0.41 -16.32
C ASN A 45 5.30 1.36 -15.12
N HIS A 46 4.08 1.68 -14.68
CA HIS A 46 3.89 2.56 -13.53
C HIS A 46 3.97 1.80 -12.20
N VAL A 47 5.18 1.73 -11.66
CA VAL A 47 5.47 1.17 -10.34
C VAL A 47 5.96 2.29 -9.40
N GLN A 48 5.44 2.34 -8.18
CA GLN A 48 5.87 3.25 -7.13
C GLN A 48 6.39 2.48 -5.92
N ARG A 49 7.56 2.90 -5.41
CA ARG A 49 8.08 2.43 -4.12
C ARG A 49 7.68 3.42 -3.04
N LEU A 50 6.96 2.96 -2.03
CA LEU A 50 6.56 3.77 -0.88
C LEU A 50 7.13 3.19 0.40
N LYS A 51 7.60 4.09 1.28
CA LYS A 51 7.98 3.71 2.63
C LYS A 51 6.72 3.47 3.46
N ILE A 52 6.65 2.33 4.12
CA ILE A 52 5.58 1.98 5.04
C ILE A 52 5.82 2.74 6.34
N MET A 53 4.83 3.52 6.77
CA MET A 53 4.81 4.19 8.06
C MET A 53 4.17 3.24 9.07
N LYS A 54 4.93 2.85 10.09
CA LYS A 54 4.46 2.01 11.19
C LYS A 54 4.20 2.91 12.41
N SER A 55 2.99 2.84 12.93
CA SER A 55 2.53 3.57 14.11
C SER A 55 1.87 2.60 15.10
N ALA A 56 1.55 3.07 16.31
CA ALA A 56 0.83 2.25 17.30
C ALA A 56 -0.51 1.72 16.77
N ASP A 57 -1.20 2.50 15.94
CA ASP A 57 -2.47 2.13 15.29
C ASP A 57 -2.32 1.15 14.11
N GLY A 58 -1.09 0.83 13.70
CA GLY A 58 -0.81 -0.10 12.60
C GLY A 58 0.08 0.50 11.50
N MET A 59 -0.04 -0.05 10.29
CA MET A 59 0.76 0.32 9.13
C MET A 59 -0.04 1.17 8.15
N THR A 60 0.59 2.19 7.58
CA THR A 60 -0.01 3.08 6.59
C THR A 60 0.94 3.33 5.42
N LEU A 61 0.36 3.66 4.26
CA LEU A 61 1.07 4.17 3.10
C LEU A 61 0.81 5.69 3.01
N PRO A 62 1.85 6.54 3.09
CA PRO A 62 1.65 7.98 3.04
C PRO A 62 1.12 8.41 1.67
N GLY A 63 0.03 9.18 1.66
CA GLY A 63 -0.66 9.61 0.44
C GLY A 63 -1.53 8.53 -0.20
N PHE A 64 -1.83 7.46 0.52
CA PHE A 64 -2.74 6.40 0.07
C PHE A 64 -3.73 6.01 1.16
N ARG A 65 -4.98 5.80 0.75
CA ARG A 65 -6.02 5.19 1.57
C ARG A 65 -6.22 3.74 1.18
N PHE A 66 -6.30 2.88 2.19
CA PHE A 66 -6.62 1.48 1.97
C PHE A 66 -8.06 1.36 1.45
N SER A 67 -8.23 0.73 0.28
CA SER A 67 -9.54 0.64 -0.40
C SER A 67 -10.29 -0.66 -0.12
N GLN A 68 -9.66 -1.63 0.54
CA GLN A 68 -10.30 -2.89 0.90
C GLN A 68 -10.78 -2.78 2.35
N GLU A 69 -12.07 -2.98 2.61
CA GLU A 69 -12.47 -3.31 3.97
C GLU A 69 -11.73 -4.58 4.37
N SER A 70 -11.09 -4.53 5.54
CA SER A 70 -10.42 -5.69 6.09
C SER A 70 -11.52 -6.67 6.46
N ASP A 71 -11.83 -7.59 5.56
CA ASP A 71 -12.63 -8.75 5.91
C ASP A 71 -11.74 -9.62 6.81
N ALA A 72 -11.82 -9.33 8.10
CA ALA A 72 -11.13 -10.06 9.16
C ALA A 72 -11.87 -11.38 9.36
N PHE A 73 -11.48 -12.40 8.59
CA PHE A 73 -11.78 -13.79 8.90
C PHE A 73 -10.79 -14.36 9.91
#